data_AF-A0A382EMM6-F1
#
_entry.id   AF-A0A382EMM6-F1
#
_cell.length_a   1.000
_cell.length_b   1.000
_cell.length_c   1.000
_cell.angle_alpha   90.00
_cell.angle_beta   90.00
_cell.angle_gamma   90.00
#
_symmetry.space_group_name_H-M   'P 1'
#
loop_
_entity.id
_entity.type
_entity.pdbx_description
1 polymer ?
#
loop_
_entity_poly.entity_id
_entity_poly.type
_entity_poly.pdbx_seq_one_letter_code
_entity_poly.pdbx_strand_id
1 'polypeptide(L)'
;QMDKAVAENDRVGKYVTSDSTGTVRFNDIWGRWTRLGVHGDPTVATAEKGKFIFNAAVNGLVELVDEIRDWPIEDRSDQHEGPVQKDIRW
;
A
#
# COMPACT_ATOMS: atom_id res chain seq x y z
N GLN A 1 -6.66 -7.28 22.43
CA GLN A 1 -6.16 -7.93 21.21
C GLN A 1 -4.64 -8.17 21.27
N MET A 2 -3.84 -7.35 21.97
CA MET A 2 -2.40 -7.62 22.17
C MET A 2 -2.12 -8.94 22.91
N ASP A 3 -3.08 -9.42 23.69
CA ASP A 3 -3.11 -10.76 24.30
C ASP A 3 -3.03 -11.92 23.29
N LYS A 4 -3.31 -11.66 22.01
CA LYS A 4 -3.21 -12.63 20.91
C LYS A 4 -2.01 -12.37 19.99
N ALA A 5 -1.24 -11.32 20.24
CA ALA A 5 -0.11 -10.96 19.38
C ALA A 5 1.01 -11.99 19.54
N VAL A 6 1.39 -12.62 18.43
CA VAL A 6 2.47 -13.59 18.36
C VAL A 6 3.30 -13.29 17.13
N ALA A 7 4.62 -13.31 17.29
CA ALA A 7 5.55 -13.08 16.19
C ALA A 7 5.58 -14.27 15.23
N GLU A 8 5.46 -13.99 13.93
CA GLU A 8 5.77 -14.93 12.85
C GLU A 8 6.18 -14.13 11.61
N ASN A 9 7.19 -14.59 10.88
CA ASN A 9 7.81 -13.80 9.83
C ASN A 9 7.90 -14.56 8.52
N ASP A 10 8.25 -13.81 7.48
CA ASP A 10 8.54 -14.34 6.17
C ASP A 10 9.72 -15.30 6.10
N ARG A 11 9.72 -16.05 5.00
CA ARG A 11 10.94 -16.66 4.49
C ARG A 11 11.73 -15.64 3.68
N VAL A 12 12.75 -15.08 4.32
CA VAL A 12 13.73 -14.19 3.68
C VAL A 12 15.01 -14.99 3.41
N GLY A 13 15.35 -15.16 2.13
CA GLY A 13 16.59 -15.78 1.69
C GLY A 13 17.58 -14.75 1.14
N LYS A 14 18.75 -15.23 0.70
CA LYS A 14 19.78 -14.37 0.08
C LYS A 14 19.31 -13.67 -1.20
N TYR A 15 18.49 -14.35 -2.01
CA TYR A 15 18.09 -13.88 -3.33
C TYR A 15 16.58 -13.65 -3.48
N VAL A 16 15.77 -14.29 -2.62
CA VAL A 16 14.31 -14.27 -2.72
C VAL A 16 13.65 -13.93 -1.40
N THR A 17 12.55 -13.18 -1.47
CA THR A 17 11.67 -12.86 -0.34
C THR A 17 10.22 -12.82 -0.81
N SER A 18 9.26 -12.91 0.12
CA SER A 18 7.82 -12.71 -0.18
C SER A 18 7.47 -11.24 -0.44
N ASP A 19 8.30 -10.32 0.06
CA ASP A 19 8.14 -8.89 -0.09
C ASP A 19 8.64 -8.39 -1.47
N SER A 20 8.16 -7.22 -1.89
CA SER A 20 8.31 -6.74 -3.27
C SER A 20 9.40 -5.68 -3.44
N THR A 21 10.23 -5.44 -2.43
CA THR A 21 11.21 -4.34 -2.44
C THR A 21 12.65 -4.86 -2.47
N GLY A 22 13.27 -4.88 -3.65
CA GLY A 22 14.73 -5.00 -3.84
C GLY A 22 15.31 -6.40 -4.13
N THR A 23 14.54 -7.47 -3.95
CA THR A 23 14.95 -8.87 -4.23
C THR A 23 13.96 -9.57 -5.16
N VAL A 24 14.32 -10.75 -5.67
CA VAL A 24 13.40 -11.53 -6.52
C VAL A 24 12.20 -11.97 -5.67
N ARG A 25 11.00 -11.50 -6.04
CA ARG A 25 9.76 -11.84 -5.34
C ARG A 25 9.46 -13.33 -5.51
N PHE A 26 9.30 -14.05 -4.40
CA PHE A 26 8.85 -15.43 -4.37
C PHE A 26 7.72 -15.60 -3.36
N ASN A 27 6.53 -15.93 -3.85
CA ASN A 27 5.35 -16.16 -3.02
C ASN A 27 5.00 -17.65 -3.08
N ASP A 28 5.44 -18.40 -2.07
CA ASP A 28 5.03 -19.79 -1.86
C ASP A 28 3.59 -19.84 -1.33
N ILE A 29 2.99 -21.04 -1.30
CA ILE A 29 1.68 -21.26 -0.68
C ILE A 29 1.73 -20.82 0.79
N TRP A 30 0.84 -19.90 1.17
CA TRP A 30 0.80 -19.24 2.49
C TRP A 30 1.00 -20.21 3.66
N GLY A 31 0.21 -21.29 3.69
CA GLY A 31 0.27 -22.31 4.76
C GLY A 31 1.56 -23.14 4.82
N ARG A 32 2.48 -23.01 3.85
CA ARG A 32 3.78 -23.70 3.90
C ARG A 32 4.81 -22.98 4.76
N TRP A 33 4.63 -21.68 5.01
CA TRP A 33 5.62 -20.87 5.70
C TRP A 33 5.07 -20.07 6.88
N THR A 34 3.76 -19.89 6.98
CA THR A 34 3.11 -19.30 8.16
C THR A 34 1.97 -20.20 8.66
N ARG A 35 1.87 -20.33 9.99
CA ARG A 35 0.78 -21.03 10.68
C ARG A 35 -0.26 -20.08 11.27
N LEU A 36 0.16 -18.88 11.67
CA LEU A 36 -0.71 -17.86 12.28
C LEU A 36 -1.27 -16.89 11.25
N GLY A 37 -0.73 -16.92 10.03
CA GLY A 37 -1.03 -15.96 8.97
C GLY A 37 -0.36 -14.60 9.16
N VAL A 38 0.60 -14.50 10.08
CA VAL A 38 1.28 -13.24 10.40
C VAL A 38 2.50 -13.06 9.49
N HIS A 39 2.62 -11.85 8.96
CA HIS A 39 3.73 -11.37 8.13
C HIS A 39 4.38 -10.19 8.87
N GLY A 40 5.26 -10.48 9.83
CA GLY A 40 5.90 -9.46 10.68
C GLY A 40 5.81 -9.76 12.18
N ASP A 41 6.37 -8.89 13.01
CA ASP A 41 6.26 -9.02 14.47
C ASP A 41 5.26 -8.02 15.05
N PRO A 42 4.03 -8.43 15.40
CA PRO A 42 3.06 -7.54 16.03
C PRO A 42 3.33 -7.31 17.52
N THR A 43 4.21 -8.08 18.17
CA THR A 43 4.41 -8.01 19.63
C THR A 43 5.05 -6.70 20.08
N VAL A 44 5.73 -6.01 19.17
CA VAL A 44 6.36 -4.70 19.42
C VAL A 44 5.41 -3.51 19.25
N ALA A 45 4.14 -3.77 18.92
CA ALA A 45 3.13 -2.73 18.74
C ALA A 45 2.74 -2.09 20.08
N THR A 46 2.58 -0.77 20.08
CA THR A 46 2.11 0.00 21.25
C THR A 46 1.06 1.01 20.82
N ALA A 47 0.20 1.42 21.75
CA ALA A 47 -0.82 2.44 21.49
C ALA A 47 -0.19 3.78 21.08
N GLU A 48 0.97 4.13 21.63
CA GLU A 48 1.72 5.33 21.29
C GLU A 48 2.19 5.32 19.83
N LYS A 49 2.80 4.21 19.38
CA LYS A 49 3.17 4.03 17.96
C LYS A 49 1.95 4.10 17.05
N GLY A 50 0.85 3.46 17.45
CA GLY A 50 -0.42 3.49 16.72
C GLY A 50 -0.96 4.92 16.56
N LYS A 51 -0.94 5.72 17.63
CA LYS A 51 -1.36 7.13 17.60
C LYS A 51 -0.51 7.95 16.63
N PHE A 52 0.81 7.73 16.64
CA PHE A 52 1.72 8.43 15.72
C PHE A 52 1.39 8.12 14.25
N ILE A 53 1.27 6.84 13.90
CA ILE A 53 0.95 6.40 12.53
C ILE A 53 -0.43 6.91 12.10
N PHE A 54 -1.43 6.78 12.97
CA PHE A 54 -2.80 7.23 12.69
C PHE A 54 -2.83 8.73 12.38
N ASN A 55 -2.23 9.55 13.24
CA ASN A 55 -2.21 11.00 13.04
C ASN A 55 -1.47 11.39 11.76
N ALA A 56 -0.32 10.78 11.48
CA ALA A 56 0.43 11.06 10.27
C ALA A 56 -0.38 10.71 9.00
N ALA A 57 -1.02 9.54 8.98
CA ALA A 57 -1.84 9.11 7.85
C ALA A 57 -3.07 10.00 7.66
N VAL A 58 -3.82 10.29 8.74
CA VAL A 58 -5.03 11.11 8.65
C VAL A 58 -4.70 12.54 8.26
N ASN A 59 -3.70 13.15 8.88
CA ASN A 59 -3.31 14.52 8.54
C ASN A 59 -2.83 14.62 7.10
N GLY A 60 -1.98 13.69 6.63
CA GLY A 60 -1.53 13.68 5.24
C GLY A 60 -2.67 13.44 4.24
N LEU A 61 -3.68 12.64 4.58
CA LEU A 61 -4.87 12.48 3.75
C LEU A 61 -5.73 13.76 3.70
N VAL A 62 -5.86 14.47 4.83
CA VAL A 62 -6.58 15.75 4.85
C VAL A 62 -5.84 16.79 4.01
N GLU A 63 -4.52 16.91 4.19
CA GLU A 63 -3.67 17.80 3.38
C GLU A 63 -3.78 17.49 1.89
N LEU A 64 -3.76 16.21 1.50
CA LEU A 64 -3.95 15.77 0.11
C LEU A 64 -5.32 16.20 -0.44
N VAL A 65 -6.39 16.01 0.33
CA VAL A 65 -7.74 16.37 -0.11
C VAL A 65 -7.89 17.89 -0.22
N ASP A 66 -7.30 18.64 0.70
CA ASP A 66 -7.29 20.11 0.63
C ASP A 66 -6.51 20.58 -0.62
N GLU A 67 -5.33 20.01 -0.89
CA GLU A 67 -4.56 20.30 -2.10
C GLU A 67 -5.38 20.06 -3.38
N ILE A 68 -6.01 18.89 -3.51
CA ILE A 68 -6.83 18.55 -4.69
C ILE A 68 -8.05 19.48 -4.80
N ARG A 69 -8.65 19.87 -3.67
CA ARG A 69 -9.81 20.77 -3.65
C ARG A 69 -9.44 22.18 -4.08
N ASP A 70 -8.24 22.63 -3.75
CA ASP A 70 -7.74 23.96 -4.08
C ASP A 70 -7.28 24.07 -5.54
N TRP A 71 -7.08 22.94 -6.22
CA TRP A 71 -6.78 22.96 -7.66
C TRP A 71 -7.96 23.51 -8.47
N PRO A 72 -7.73 24.45 -9.39
CA PRO A 72 -8.77 24.90 -10.30
C PRO A 72 -9.23 23.76 -11.21
N ILE A 73 -10.52 23.72 -11.51
CA ILE A 73 -11.05 22.85 -12.57
C ILE A 73 -10.82 23.56 -13.90
N GLU A 74 -9.68 23.25 -14.52
CA GLU A 74 -9.29 23.82 -15.82
C GLU A 74 -10.07 23.19 -16.99
N ASP A 75 -10.22 23.96 -18.07
CA ASP A 75 -10.75 23.43 -19.32
C ASP A 75 -9.86 22.32 -19.87
N ARG A 76 -10.48 21.24 -20.33
CA ARG A 76 -9.76 20.14 -20.98
C ARG A 76 -9.30 20.61 -22.36
N SER A 77 -7.98 20.69 -22.57
CA SER A 77 -7.42 20.90 -23.89
C SER A 77 -7.47 19.61 -24.70
N ASP A 78 -8.06 19.65 -25.89
CA ASP A 78 -7.88 18.61 -26.89
C ASP A 78 -6.44 18.70 -27.45
N GLN A 79 -5.69 17.61 -27.34
CA GLN A 79 -4.30 17.51 -27.83
C GLN A 79 -4.20 16.55 -29.03
N HIS A 80 -5.34 16.12 -29.60
CA HIS A 80 -5.34 15.29 -30.79
C HIS A 80 -5.08 16.13 -32.05
N GLU A 81 -4.18 15.66 -32.91
CA GLU A 81 -3.90 16.30 -34.21
C GLU A 81 -4.92 15.91 -35.29
N GLY A 82 -5.64 14.79 -35.10
CA GLY A 82 -6.60 14.23 -36.04
C GLY A 82 -8.05 14.34 -35.56
N PRO A 83 -9.03 14.17 -36.45
CA PRO A 83 -10.44 14.22 -36.08
C PRO A 83 -10.82 13.10 -35.10
N VAL A 84 -11.75 13.38 -34.20
CA VAL A 84 -12.32 12.41 -33.24
C VAL A 84 -12.84 11.17 -33.99
N GLN A 85 -12.28 10.00 -33.68
CA GLN A 85 -12.70 8.71 -34.26
C GLN A 85 -13.94 8.19 -33.53
N LYS A 86 -15.13 8.47 -34.09
CA LYS A 86 -16.44 8.15 -33.47
C LYS A 86 -16.75 6.66 -33.36
N ASP A 87 -15.98 5.81 -34.02
CA ASP A 87 -16.24 4.38 -34.15
C ASP A 87 -15.50 3.52 -33.12
N ILE A 88 -14.62 4.11 -32.29
CA ILE A 88 -13.95 3.40 -31.19
C ILE A 88 -14.95 3.09 -30.07
N ARG A 89 -15.05 1.81 -29.70
CA ARG A 89 -15.81 1.29 -28.57
C ARG A 89 -14.85 0.63 -27.59
N TRP A 90 -15.01 0.89 -26.29
CA TRP A 90 -14.29 0.23 -25.19
C TRP A 90 -15.21 -0.76 -24.51
#